data_AF-A0A7Y8SVQ1-F1
#
_entry.id   AF-A0A7Y8SVQ1-F1
#
_cell.length_a   1.000
_cell.length_b   1.000
_cell.length_c   1.000
_cell.angle_alpha   90.00
_cell.angle_beta   90.00
_cell.angle_gamma   90.00
#
_symmetry.space_group_name_H-M   'P 1'
#
loop_
_entity.id
_entity.type
_entity.pdbx_description
1 polymer ?
#
loop_
_entity_poly.entity_id
_entity_poly.type
_entity_poly.pdbx_seq_one_letter_code
_entity_poly.pdbx_strand_id
1 'polypeptide(L)'
;MAEDVALKRSLSLAQITYYGLGTILGAGIYVLVGKVAGNAGIYAPVAFLVAGLIAAFTAFSYAELSARYPFCAGEAVYVQQGLGLRPLSILVGGLIVLTGVVSCATLVSGFVGYLHVFLPLPHWLAVTLLIFGLWALASWGIVESVRAAVVVTLIEVGGLLLIIAVSGRHLQELPQRLPELLPPFDLGVWHGILLGAFLAFYAFIGFEDMVNVAEEVKEPQRNLPRAILLALGLATLLYLLVALAAVLTLPVGELAGTRAPLAEMYRRATGQEPVLIGLISLFAVTNGALIQIVMGSRVLYGMSRQGWLPRPLGYVSPRTRTPLIATAAMALAVQGLALGVELVALAKATSFIILIVFALINLSLVRVKRRQPVVEGVRSYPLWVPAAGFLSCTALVAFQLNTWLN
;
A
#
# COMPACT_ATOMS: atom_id res chain seq x y z
N MET A 1 -6.04 -11.04 38.47
CA MET A 1 -6.63 -10.54 37.21
C MET A 1 -5.88 -9.28 36.86
N ALA A 2 -5.01 -9.32 35.85
CA ALA A 2 -4.42 -8.09 35.33
C ALA A 2 -5.56 -7.34 34.63
N GLU A 3 -5.86 -6.11 35.09
CA GLU A 3 -6.69 -5.19 34.32
C GLU A 3 -6.06 -5.06 32.94
N ASP A 4 -6.78 -5.45 31.89
CA ASP A 4 -6.36 -5.18 30.51
C ASP A 4 -6.26 -3.66 30.37
N VAL A 5 -5.02 -3.15 30.39
CA VAL A 5 -4.72 -1.74 30.16
C VAL A 5 -5.13 -1.44 28.72
N ALA A 6 -6.36 -0.95 28.53
CA ALA A 6 -6.89 -0.59 27.22
C ALA A 6 -6.09 0.60 26.64
N LEU A 7 -5.77 0.52 25.33
CA LEU A 7 -5.06 1.59 24.63
C LEU A 7 -5.84 2.91 24.69
N LYS A 8 -5.12 4.02 24.81
CA LYS A 8 -5.74 5.35 24.92
C LYS A 8 -6.26 5.80 23.55
N ARG A 9 -7.59 5.91 23.42
CA ARG A 9 -8.26 6.50 22.25
C ARG A 9 -7.89 7.96 22.07
N SER A 10 -6.86 8.22 21.27
CA SER A 10 -6.26 9.55 21.11
C SER A 10 -6.32 10.06 19.68
N LEU A 11 -6.47 9.17 18.69
CA LEU A 11 -6.42 9.50 17.28
C LEU A 11 -7.76 10.07 16.80
N SER A 12 -7.70 11.28 16.25
CA SER A 12 -8.83 11.94 15.58
C SER A 12 -9.00 11.44 14.15
N LEU A 13 -10.18 11.66 13.56
CA LEU A 13 -10.48 11.36 12.15
C LEU A 13 -9.39 11.89 11.20
N ALA A 14 -8.98 13.16 11.35
CA ALA A 14 -7.95 13.75 10.49
C ALA A 14 -6.61 13.03 10.61
N GLN A 15 -6.17 12.71 11.83
CA GLN A 15 -4.91 12.01 12.06
C GLN A 15 -4.90 10.63 11.43
N ILE A 16 -6.00 9.88 11.57
CA ILE A 16 -6.07 8.56 10.95
C ILE A 16 -6.23 8.64 9.42
N THR A 17 -6.93 9.64 8.88
CA THR A 17 -6.99 9.86 7.42
C THR A 17 -5.62 10.16 6.85
N TYR A 18 -4.83 11.04 7.47
CA TYR A 18 -3.47 11.32 7.02
C TYR A 18 -2.53 10.13 7.22
N TYR A 19 -2.65 9.41 8.34
CA TYR A 19 -1.90 8.16 8.55
C TYR A 19 -2.18 7.16 7.42
N GLY A 20 -3.46 6.90 7.13
CA GLY A 20 -3.87 6.02 6.04
C GLY A 20 -3.49 6.53 4.65
N LEU A 21 -3.50 7.85 4.44
CA LEU A 21 -3.03 8.42 3.19
C LEU A 21 -1.53 8.16 3.02
N GLY A 22 -0.71 8.34 4.07
CA GLY A 22 0.73 8.04 4.02
C GLY A 22 1.05 6.58 3.76
N THR A 23 0.31 5.66 4.37
CA THR A 23 0.51 4.22 4.12
C THR A 23 0.18 3.86 2.67
N ILE A 24 -0.83 4.49 2.07
CA ILE A 24 -1.16 4.30 0.65
C ILE A 24 -0.09 4.94 -0.25
N LEU A 25 0.28 6.20 -0.01
CA LEU A 25 1.16 6.99 -0.89
C LEU A 25 2.53 6.33 -1.10
N GLY A 26 3.16 5.88 -0.02
CA GLY A 26 4.37 5.03 0.01
C GLY A 26 5.33 5.21 -1.18
N ALA A 27 5.89 4.12 -1.70
CA ALA A 27 6.65 4.17 -2.96
C ALA A 27 5.78 3.90 -4.19
N GLY A 28 4.49 3.58 -4.03
CA GLY A 28 3.64 3.10 -5.11
C GLY A 28 3.64 4.04 -6.30
N ILE A 29 3.09 5.25 -6.14
CA ILE A 29 3.08 6.24 -7.22
C ILE A 29 4.48 6.79 -7.53
N TYR A 30 5.32 6.95 -6.51
CA TYR A 30 6.66 7.52 -6.64
C TYR A 30 7.57 6.69 -7.53
N VAL A 31 7.42 5.37 -7.54
CA VAL A 31 8.33 4.46 -8.24
C VAL A 31 7.65 3.74 -9.39
N LEU A 32 6.39 3.31 -9.22
CA LEU A 32 5.74 2.44 -10.20
C LEU A 32 5.01 3.18 -11.31
N VAL A 33 4.74 4.49 -11.21
CA VAL A 33 4.01 5.22 -12.27
C VAL A 33 4.63 5.02 -13.65
N GLY A 34 5.97 5.04 -13.73
CA GLY A 34 6.70 4.77 -14.98
C GLY A 34 6.56 3.33 -15.46
N LYS A 35 6.60 2.36 -14.55
CA LYS A 35 6.43 0.92 -14.87
C LYS A 35 4.99 0.58 -15.26
N VAL A 36 4.00 1.27 -14.69
CA VAL A 36 2.59 1.18 -15.09
C VAL A 36 2.41 1.73 -16.49
N ALA A 37 3.00 2.89 -16.81
CA ALA A 37 3.05 3.44 -18.17
C ALA A 37 3.76 2.49 -19.15
N GLY A 38 4.76 1.73 -18.71
CA GLY A 38 5.39 0.70 -19.55
C GLY A 38 4.43 -0.41 -20.02
N ASN A 39 3.37 -0.73 -19.25
CA ASN A 39 2.36 -1.73 -19.65
C ASN A 39 1.14 -1.08 -20.32
N ALA A 40 0.62 0.00 -19.73
CA ALA A 40 -0.61 0.65 -20.18
C ALA A 40 -0.38 1.75 -21.23
N GLY A 41 0.88 2.08 -21.53
CA GLY A 41 1.23 3.18 -22.42
C GLY A 41 0.75 4.54 -21.88
N ILE A 42 0.20 5.35 -22.79
CA ILE A 42 -0.41 6.64 -22.46
C ILE A 42 -1.66 6.47 -21.57
N TYR A 43 -2.24 5.27 -21.50
CA TYR A 43 -3.43 4.95 -20.71
C TYR A 43 -3.12 4.59 -19.25
N ALA A 44 -1.91 4.88 -18.75
CA ALA A 44 -1.56 4.72 -17.34
C ALA A 44 -2.59 5.35 -16.36
N PRO A 45 -3.17 6.55 -16.63
CA PRO A 45 -4.23 7.10 -15.77
C PRO A 45 -5.46 6.20 -15.69
N VAL A 46 -5.85 5.56 -16.80
CA VAL A 46 -6.96 4.60 -16.83
C VAL A 46 -6.62 3.35 -16.04
N ALA A 47 -5.38 2.86 -16.11
CA ALA A 47 -4.92 1.74 -15.30
C ALA A 47 -4.99 2.04 -13.79
N PHE A 48 -4.57 3.23 -13.36
CA PHE A 48 -4.73 3.69 -11.97
C PHE A 48 -6.20 3.83 -11.57
N LEU A 49 -7.07 4.31 -12.48
CA LEU A 49 -8.51 4.40 -12.22
C LEU A 49 -9.12 3.02 -12.00
N VAL A 50 -8.82 2.05 -12.87
CA VAL A 50 -9.30 0.67 -12.75
C VAL A 50 -8.82 0.05 -11.43
N ALA A 51 -7.54 0.19 -11.10
CA ALA A 51 -6.99 -0.29 -9.83
C ALA A 51 -7.68 0.35 -8.61
N GLY A 52 -7.89 1.67 -8.64
CA GLY A 52 -8.58 2.42 -7.57
C GLY A 52 -10.05 2.01 -7.42
N LEU A 53 -10.76 1.74 -8.52
CA LEU A 53 -12.15 1.25 -8.47
C LEU A 53 -12.24 -0.15 -7.85
N ILE A 54 -11.31 -1.05 -8.18
CA ILE A 54 -11.24 -2.40 -7.58
C ILE A 54 -10.95 -2.29 -6.08
N ALA A 55 -10.00 -1.42 -5.70
CA ALA A 55 -9.68 -1.14 -4.31
C ALA A 55 -10.89 -0.53 -3.56
N ALA A 56 -11.67 0.35 -4.21
CA ALA A 56 -12.81 1.02 -3.60
C ALA A 56 -13.90 0.05 -3.13
N PHE A 57 -14.23 -0.99 -3.91
CA PHE A 57 -15.19 -2.00 -3.46
C PHE A 57 -14.74 -2.68 -2.16
N THR A 58 -13.45 -3.00 -2.07
CA THR A 58 -12.87 -3.59 -0.85
C THR A 58 -12.80 -2.59 0.30
N ALA A 59 -12.50 -1.32 0.03
CA ALA A 59 -12.48 -0.28 1.04
C ALA A 59 -13.86 -0.03 1.68
N PHE A 60 -14.94 -0.14 0.91
CA PHE A 60 -16.29 -0.17 1.48
C PHE A 60 -16.52 -1.38 2.39
N SER A 61 -15.98 -2.55 2.01
CA SER A 61 -16.05 -3.74 2.85
C SER A 61 -15.28 -3.58 4.17
N TYR A 62 -14.06 -3.04 4.10
CA TYR A 62 -13.27 -2.68 5.29
C TYR A 62 -13.96 -1.62 6.14
N ALA A 63 -14.58 -0.61 5.52
CA ALA A 63 -15.32 0.42 6.22
C ALA A 63 -16.50 -0.16 7.03
N GLU A 64 -17.24 -1.14 6.51
CA GLU A 64 -18.30 -1.80 7.29
C GLU A 64 -17.74 -2.79 8.33
N LEU A 65 -16.76 -3.61 7.97
CA LEU A 65 -16.17 -4.60 8.88
C LEU A 65 -15.45 -3.97 10.07
N SER A 66 -14.70 -2.89 9.82
CA SER A 66 -14.00 -2.14 10.88
C SER A 66 -14.95 -1.45 11.86
N ALA A 67 -16.15 -1.06 11.40
CA ALA A 67 -17.19 -0.54 12.28
C ALA A 67 -17.87 -1.64 13.11
N ARG A 68 -18.08 -2.83 12.52
CA ARG A 68 -18.67 -3.99 13.22
C ARG A 68 -17.70 -4.60 14.23
N TYR A 69 -16.42 -4.67 13.88
CA TYR A 69 -15.37 -5.35 14.63
C TYR A 69 -14.12 -4.44 14.76
N PRO A 70 -14.17 -3.39 15.61
CA PRO A 70 -13.08 -2.44 15.78
C PRO A 70 -11.96 -3.01 16.67
N PHE A 71 -11.37 -4.12 16.25
CA PHE A 71 -10.28 -4.82 16.95
C PHE A 71 -8.97 -4.69 16.17
N CYS A 72 -7.85 -4.73 16.87
CA CYS A 72 -6.52 -4.86 16.25
C CYS A 72 -6.40 -6.20 15.48
N ALA A 73 -5.56 -6.25 14.43
CA ALA A 73 -5.38 -7.39 13.51
C ALA A 73 -6.65 -7.74 12.69
N GLY A 74 -7.21 -6.71 12.04
CA GLY A 74 -8.54 -6.76 11.44
C GLY A 74 -8.71 -7.86 10.39
N GLU A 75 -7.74 -8.14 9.53
CA GLU A 75 -7.92 -9.04 8.38
C GLU A 75 -8.20 -10.48 8.80
N ALA A 76 -7.35 -11.03 9.68
CA ALA A 76 -7.52 -12.38 10.19
C ALA A 76 -8.82 -12.51 11.01
N VAL A 77 -9.17 -11.46 11.77
CA VAL A 77 -10.42 -11.42 12.55
C VAL A 77 -11.64 -11.37 11.62
N TYR A 78 -11.63 -10.55 10.57
CA TYR A 78 -12.74 -10.43 9.63
C TYR A 78 -13.00 -11.75 8.89
N VAL A 79 -11.94 -12.43 8.48
CA VAL A 79 -12.04 -13.77 7.88
C VAL A 79 -12.57 -14.80 8.87
N GLN A 80 -12.11 -14.75 10.13
CA GLN A 80 -12.63 -15.62 11.18
C GLN A 80 -14.13 -15.39 11.43
N GLN A 81 -14.57 -14.12 11.52
CA GLN A 81 -15.97 -13.76 11.80
C GLN A 81 -16.89 -14.07 10.63
N GLY A 82 -16.43 -13.86 9.39
CA GLY A 82 -17.21 -14.15 8.20
C GLY A 82 -17.29 -15.63 7.88
N LEU A 83 -16.14 -16.28 7.72
CA LEU A 83 -16.04 -17.64 7.19
C LEU A 83 -16.04 -18.72 8.28
N GLY A 84 -15.60 -18.40 9.51
CA GLY A 84 -15.57 -19.34 10.64
C GLY A 84 -14.46 -20.40 10.56
N LEU A 85 -13.55 -20.30 9.59
CA LEU A 85 -12.51 -21.27 9.32
C LEU A 85 -11.17 -20.81 9.91
N ARG A 86 -10.82 -21.35 11.08
CA ARG A 86 -9.55 -21.05 11.77
C ARG A 86 -8.31 -21.20 10.88
N PRO A 87 -8.16 -22.29 10.09
CA PRO A 87 -7.00 -22.45 9.20
C PRO A 87 -6.89 -21.33 8.16
N LEU A 88 -8.03 -20.82 7.68
CA LEU A 88 -8.05 -19.75 6.68
C LEU A 88 -7.62 -18.41 7.30
N SER A 89 -8.02 -18.14 8.54
CA SER A 89 -7.58 -16.97 9.29
C SER A 89 -6.07 -16.99 9.56
N ILE A 90 -5.51 -18.17 9.86
CA ILE A 90 -4.05 -18.38 9.99
C ILE A 90 -3.35 -18.10 8.65
N LEU A 91 -3.88 -18.65 7.57
CA LEU A 91 -3.35 -18.44 6.22
C LEU A 91 -3.33 -16.95 5.87
N VAL A 92 -4.43 -16.23 6.11
CA VAL A 92 -4.53 -14.78 5.85
C VAL A 92 -3.51 -14.01 6.67
N GLY A 93 -3.36 -14.31 7.97
CA GLY A 93 -2.30 -13.70 8.79
C GLY A 93 -0.90 -13.93 8.22
N GLY A 94 -0.61 -15.16 7.76
CA GLY A 94 0.66 -15.47 7.09
C GLY A 94 0.86 -14.73 5.77
N LEU A 95 -0.20 -14.59 4.96
CA LEU A 95 -0.17 -13.82 3.71
C LEU A 95 0.07 -12.33 3.96
N ILE A 96 -0.47 -11.75 5.05
CA ILE A 96 -0.18 -10.37 5.45
C ILE A 96 1.29 -10.20 5.82
N VAL A 97 1.88 -11.11 6.59
CA VAL A 97 3.32 -11.07 6.88
C VAL A 97 4.15 -11.16 5.59
N LEU A 98 3.82 -12.11 4.73
CA LEU A 98 4.50 -12.27 3.44
C LEU A 98 4.39 -11.01 2.58
N THR A 99 3.21 -10.40 2.53
CA THR A 99 2.99 -9.11 1.86
C THR A 99 3.86 -8.02 2.47
N GLY A 100 3.96 -7.96 3.81
CA GLY A 100 4.85 -7.04 4.51
C GLY A 100 6.29 -7.16 4.04
N VAL A 101 6.82 -8.40 3.95
CA VAL A 101 8.18 -8.67 3.46
C VAL A 101 8.35 -8.25 2.00
N VAL A 102 7.48 -8.73 1.10
CA VAL A 102 7.59 -8.47 -0.34
C VAL A 102 7.38 -6.98 -0.67
N SER A 103 6.43 -6.33 0.01
CA SER A 103 6.19 -4.90 -0.16
C SER A 103 7.37 -4.07 0.35
N CYS A 104 7.92 -4.40 1.54
CA CYS A 104 9.11 -3.73 2.04
C CYS A 104 10.31 -3.89 1.09
N ALA A 105 10.50 -5.07 0.49
CA ALA A 105 11.53 -5.27 -0.52
C ALA A 105 11.29 -4.39 -1.75
N THR A 106 10.04 -4.26 -2.21
CA THR A 106 9.64 -3.36 -3.32
C THR A 106 10.01 -1.91 -3.01
N LEU A 107 9.67 -1.44 -1.80
CA LEU A 107 10.00 -0.09 -1.32
C LEU A 107 11.51 0.11 -1.33
N VAL A 108 12.28 -0.79 -0.72
CA VAL A 108 13.76 -0.72 -0.68
C VAL A 108 14.37 -0.68 -2.08
N SER A 109 13.90 -1.49 -3.03
CA SER A 109 14.37 -1.43 -4.41
C SER A 109 14.05 -0.08 -5.07
N GLY A 110 12.89 0.52 -4.76
CA GLY A 110 12.50 1.85 -5.22
C GLY A 110 13.35 2.98 -4.62
N PHE A 111 13.75 2.86 -3.35
CA PHE A 111 14.65 3.80 -2.67
C PHE A 111 15.97 3.93 -3.44
N VAL A 112 16.56 2.80 -3.86
CA VAL A 112 17.85 2.82 -4.59
C VAL A 112 17.75 3.64 -5.88
N GLY A 113 16.60 3.59 -6.56
CA GLY A 113 16.36 4.40 -7.76
C GLY A 113 16.47 5.91 -7.51
N TYR A 114 15.89 6.38 -6.40
CA TYR A 114 15.99 7.78 -5.99
C TYR A 114 17.34 8.13 -5.35
N LEU A 115 18.00 7.19 -4.68
CA LEU A 115 19.31 7.42 -4.07
C LEU A 115 20.36 7.72 -5.14
N HIS A 116 20.27 7.06 -6.30
CA HIS A 116 21.16 7.27 -7.44
C HIS A 116 21.08 8.67 -8.05
N VAL A 117 20.04 9.47 -7.72
CA VAL A 117 19.99 10.90 -8.07
C VAL A 117 21.07 11.70 -7.33
N PHE A 118 21.45 11.25 -6.12
CA PHE A 118 22.43 11.94 -5.27
C PHE A 118 23.79 11.25 -5.25
N LEU A 119 23.76 9.92 -5.09
CA LEU A 119 24.95 9.11 -4.84
C LEU A 119 24.84 7.80 -5.64
N PRO A 120 25.69 7.57 -6.65
CA PRO A 120 25.70 6.34 -7.42
C PRO A 120 26.40 5.21 -6.63
N LEU A 121 25.70 4.63 -5.67
CA LEU A 121 26.18 3.48 -4.90
C LEU A 121 25.84 2.16 -5.60
N PRO A 122 26.68 1.11 -5.48
CA PRO A 122 26.31 -0.24 -5.90
C PRO A 122 24.98 -0.67 -5.27
N HIS A 123 24.10 -1.30 -6.04
CA HIS A 123 22.75 -1.66 -5.61
C HIS A 123 22.75 -2.45 -4.29
N TRP A 124 23.61 -3.48 -4.19
CA TRP A 124 23.69 -4.31 -3.00
C TRP A 124 24.07 -3.55 -1.74
N LEU A 125 24.96 -2.55 -1.87
CA LEU A 125 25.44 -1.75 -0.74
C LEU A 125 24.33 -0.81 -0.25
N ALA A 126 23.65 -0.13 -1.18
CA ALA A 126 22.53 0.76 -0.86
C ALA A 126 21.39 0.02 -0.15
N VAL A 127 21.00 -1.15 -0.67
CA VAL A 127 19.98 -2.03 -0.04
C VAL A 127 20.41 -2.44 1.37
N THR A 128 21.64 -2.90 1.53
CA THR A 128 22.16 -3.40 2.82
C THR A 128 22.22 -2.30 3.87
N LEU A 129 22.71 -1.10 3.52
CA LEU A 129 22.78 0.03 4.43
C LEU A 129 21.39 0.50 4.87
N LEU A 130 20.44 0.59 3.93
CA LEU A 130 19.06 0.98 4.25
C LEU A 130 18.41 -0.04 5.18
N ILE A 131 18.45 -1.33 4.84
CA ILE A 131 17.81 -2.38 5.65
C ILE A 131 18.44 -2.47 7.04
N PHE A 132 19.76 -2.33 7.15
CA PHE A 132 20.43 -2.26 8.44
C PHE A 132 19.95 -1.07 9.27
N GLY A 133 19.83 0.11 8.65
CA GLY A 133 19.28 1.31 9.31
C GLY A 133 17.84 1.12 9.76
N LEU A 134 16.98 0.57 8.90
CA LEU A 134 15.58 0.27 9.22
C LEU A 134 15.46 -0.75 10.35
N TRP A 135 16.27 -1.82 10.33
CA TRP A 135 16.34 -2.81 11.40
C TRP A 135 16.77 -2.17 12.72
N ALA A 136 17.80 -1.33 12.71
CA ALA A 136 18.27 -0.64 13.91
C ALA A 136 17.19 0.30 14.48
N LEU A 137 16.55 1.11 13.63
CA LEU A 137 15.46 2.01 14.03
C LEU A 137 14.26 1.24 14.61
N ALA A 138 13.80 0.19 13.92
CA ALA A 138 12.71 -0.66 14.38
C ALA A 138 13.07 -1.38 15.70
N SER A 139 14.32 -1.79 15.86
CA SER A 139 14.82 -2.48 17.05
C SER A 139 14.94 -1.55 18.25
N TRP A 140 15.31 -0.28 18.05
CA TRP A 140 15.45 0.71 19.12
C TRP A 140 14.10 1.05 19.77
N GLY A 141 12.98 0.70 19.13
CA GLY A 141 11.66 0.97 19.68
C GLY A 141 11.30 2.45 19.61
N ILE A 142 11.94 3.21 18.71
CA ILE A 142 11.40 4.48 18.20
C ILE A 142 10.22 4.08 17.31
N VAL A 143 9.16 3.58 17.93
CA VAL A 143 7.99 3.06 17.25
C VAL A 143 7.18 4.27 16.81
N GLU A 144 7.19 4.46 15.50
CA GLU A 144 6.26 5.22 14.68
C GLU A 144 5.18 5.97 15.47
N SER A 145 5.43 7.25 15.72
CA SER A 145 4.38 8.12 16.20
C SER A 145 3.41 8.34 15.05
N VAL A 146 2.11 8.10 15.24
CA VAL A 146 1.08 8.49 14.25
C VAL A 146 1.25 9.96 13.85
N ARG A 147 1.70 10.82 14.76
CA ARG A 147 2.01 12.23 14.43
C ARG A 147 3.20 12.37 13.47
N ALA A 148 4.24 11.58 13.64
CA ALA A 148 5.39 11.58 12.73
C ALA A 148 4.97 11.07 11.35
N ALA A 149 4.20 9.98 11.28
CA ALA A 149 3.63 9.47 10.03
C ALA A 149 2.81 10.55 9.31
N VAL A 150 1.92 11.26 10.03
CA VAL A 150 1.14 12.39 9.47
C VAL A 150 2.06 13.49 8.90
N VAL A 151 3.14 13.86 9.58
CA VAL A 151 4.09 14.86 9.08
C VAL A 151 4.76 14.38 7.79
N VAL A 152 5.23 13.13 7.75
CA VAL A 152 5.82 12.54 6.55
C VAL A 152 4.80 12.52 5.41
N THR A 153 3.55 12.15 5.67
CA THR A 153 2.48 12.18 4.66
C THR A 153 2.24 13.59 4.12
N LEU A 154 2.24 14.62 4.97
CA LEU A 154 2.07 16.00 4.49
C LEU A 154 3.21 16.41 3.57
N ILE A 155 4.44 15.96 3.85
CA ILE A 155 5.60 16.18 2.98
C ILE A 155 5.44 15.43 1.65
N GLU A 156 4.98 14.17 1.69
CA GLU A 156 4.68 13.36 0.50
C GLU A 156 3.61 14.02 -0.39
N VAL A 157 2.45 14.34 0.20
CA VAL A 157 1.36 15.04 -0.50
C VAL A 157 1.87 16.35 -1.09
N GLY A 158 2.65 17.12 -0.33
CA GLY A 158 3.28 18.34 -0.82
C GLY A 158 4.19 18.10 -2.03
N GLY A 159 5.00 17.03 -2.00
CA GLY A 159 5.84 16.63 -3.13
C GLY A 159 5.04 16.25 -4.38
N LEU A 160 3.95 15.49 -4.22
CA LEU A 160 3.06 15.14 -5.33
C LEU A 160 2.34 16.37 -5.90
N LEU A 161 1.85 17.26 -5.05
CA LEU A 161 1.23 18.52 -5.47
C LEU A 161 2.24 19.43 -6.18
N LEU A 162 3.49 19.46 -5.74
CA LEU A 162 4.56 20.18 -6.43
C LEU A 162 4.77 19.62 -7.84
N ILE A 163 4.85 18.29 -7.99
CA ILE A 163 4.97 17.64 -9.30
C ILE A 163 3.80 18.00 -10.23
N ILE A 164 2.58 17.95 -9.70
CA ILE A 164 1.37 18.34 -10.45
C ILE A 164 1.48 19.81 -10.88
N ALA A 165 1.88 20.70 -9.97
CA ALA A 165 1.99 22.14 -10.22
C ALA A 165 3.04 22.47 -11.29
N VAL A 166 4.25 21.90 -11.21
CA VAL A 166 5.31 22.14 -12.21
C VAL A 166 4.95 21.54 -13.58
N SER A 167 4.16 20.46 -13.58
CA SER A 167 3.63 19.85 -14.81
C SER A 167 2.45 20.64 -15.40
N GLY A 168 2.00 21.71 -14.74
CA GLY A 168 0.82 22.50 -15.08
C GLY A 168 0.77 23.00 -16.52
N ARG A 169 1.91 23.37 -17.12
CA ARG A 169 1.98 23.76 -18.54
C ARG A 169 1.58 22.65 -19.50
N HIS A 170 2.00 21.42 -19.25
CA HIS A 170 1.61 20.25 -20.06
C HIS A 170 0.17 19.84 -19.78
N LEU A 171 -0.35 20.09 -18.57
CA LEU A 171 -1.76 19.87 -18.25
C LEU A 171 -2.70 20.83 -19.00
N GLN A 172 -2.22 22.00 -19.44
CA GLN A 172 -3.02 22.90 -20.30
C GLN A 172 -3.25 22.33 -21.71
N GLU A 173 -2.42 21.39 -22.15
CA GLU A 173 -2.58 20.69 -23.43
C GLU A 173 -3.63 19.57 -23.35
N LEU A 174 -4.12 19.25 -22.14
CA LEU A 174 -5.10 18.19 -21.90
C LEU A 174 -6.33 18.27 -22.82
N PRO A 175 -6.99 19.42 -23.05
CA PRO A 175 -8.16 19.47 -23.93
C PRO A 175 -7.86 19.03 -25.37
N GLN A 176 -6.64 19.28 -25.85
CA GLN A 176 -6.21 18.91 -27.20
C GLN A 176 -5.82 17.43 -27.28
N ARG A 177 -5.19 16.91 -26.23
CA ARG A 177 -4.70 15.51 -26.15
C ARG A 177 -5.70 14.53 -25.53
N LEU A 178 -6.86 15.01 -25.08
CA LEU A 178 -7.90 14.17 -24.50
C LEU A 178 -8.32 12.99 -25.41
N PRO A 179 -8.45 13.16 -26.74
CA PRO A 179 -8.75 12.04 -27.63
C PRO A 179 -7.69 10.93 -27.60
N GLU A 180 -6.41 11.26 -27.35
CA GLU A 180 -5.31 10.29 -27.24
C GLU A 180 -5.35 9.51 -25.93
N LEU A 181 -5.97 10.09 -24.88
CA LEU A 181 -6.07 9.48 -23.55
C LEU A 181 -7.29 8.57 -23.42
N LEU A 182 -8.21 8.60 -24.38
CA LEU A 182 -9.35 7.70 -24.43
C LEU A 182 -8.93 6.39 -25.11
N PRO A 183 -8.93 5.26 -24.38
CA PRO A 183 -8.50 4.00 -24.98
C PRO A 183 -9.51 3.55 -26.04
N PRO A 184 -9.06 3.17 -27.25
CA PRO A 184 -9.93 2.55 -28.23
C PRO A 184 -10.46 1.21 -27.70
N PHE A 185 -11.56 0.73 -28.28
CA PHE A 185 -12.08 -0.62 -28.02
C PHE A 185 -11.26 -1.68 -28.75
N ASP A 186 -9.97 -1.75 -28.40
CA ASP A 186 -9.01 -2.74 -28.90
C ASP A 186 -8.58 -3.69 -27.77
N LEU A 187 -8.58 -5.00 -28.04
CA LEU A 187 -8.27 -6.01 -27.03
C LEU A 187 -6.82 -5.93 -26.54
N GLY A 188 -5.87 -5.57 -27.42
CA GLY A 188 -4.47 -5.40 -27.06
C GLY A 188 -4.26 -4.23 -26.12
N VAL A 189 -4.92 -3.10 -26.39
CA VAL A 189 -4.89 -1.91 -25.52
C VAL A 189 -5.47 -2.23 -24.14
N TRP A 190 -6.65 -2.84 -24.08
CA TRP A 190 -7.28 -3.20 -22.80
C TRP A 190 -6.48 -4.26 -22.03
N HIS A 191 -5.81 -5.18 -22.72
CA HIS A 191 -4.88 -6.12 -22.09
C HIS A 191 -3.72 -5.39 -21.40
N GLY A 192 -3.09 -4.43 -22.07
CA GLY A 192 -2.04 -3.60 -21.49
C GLY A 192 -2.52 -2.73 -20.31
N ILE A 193 -3.73 -2.17 -20.40
CA ILE A 193 -4.37 -1.44 -19.31
C ILE A 193 -4.59 -2.33 -18.09
N LEU A 194 -5.08 -3.57 -18.28
CA LEU A 194 -5.30 -4.51 -17.19
C LEU A 194 -3.98 -4.97 -16.54
N LEU A 195 -2.93 -5.19 -17.33
CA LEU A 195 -1.58 -5.45 -16.80
C LEU A 195 -1.04 -4.27 -15.99
N GLY A 196 -1.23 -3.05 -16.51
CA GLY A 196 -0.92 -1.82 -15.81
C GLY A 196 -1.73 -1.65 -14.53
N ALA A 197 -3.02 -1.98 -14.55
CA ALA A 197 -3.92 -1.87 -13.40
C ALA A 197 -3.54 -2.87 -12.31
N PHE A 198 -3.17 -4.10 -12.68
CA PHE A 198 -2.65 -5.09 -11.75
C PHE A 198 -1.37 -4.58 -11.05
N LEU A 199 -0.44 -3.98 -11.80
CA LEU A 199 0.77 -3.39 -11.21
C LEU A 199 0.45 -2.14 -10.37
N ALA A 200 -0.44 -1.27 -10.84
CA ALA A 200 -0.87 -0.06 -10.16
C ALA A 200 -1.63 -0.35 -8.86
N PHE A 201 -2.25 -1.53 -8.76
CA PHE A 201 -2.94 -1.98 -7.55
C PHE A 201 -2.02 -1.94 -6.33
N TYR A 202 -0.72 -2.21 -6.50
CA TYR A 202 0.28 -2.05 -5.44
C TYR A 202 0.22 -0.67 -4.78
N ALA A 203 0.01 0.40 -5.55
CA ALA A 203 0.00 1.76 -5.03
C ALA A 203 -1.23 2.04 -4.14
N PHE A 204 -2.27 1.21 -4.21
CA PHE A 204 -3.49 1.35 -3.40
C PHE A 204 -3.46 0.53 -2.11
N ILE A 205 -2.40 -0.24 -1.88
CA ILE A 205 -2.17 -1.03 -0.67
C ILE A 205 -1.79 -0.06 0.45
N GLY A 206 -2.46 -0.18 1.61
CA GLY A 206 -2.12 0.56 2.83
C GLY A 206 -3.33 1.08 3.61
N PHE A 207 -4.53 1.16 3.01
CA PHE A 207 -5.73 1.55 3.76
C PHE A 207 -6.18 0.45 4.72
N GLU A 208 -5.85 -0.81 4.44
CA GLU A 208 -6.09 -1.95 5.29
C GLU A 208 -5.33 -1.82 6.62
N ASP A 209 -4.11 -1.28 6.61
CA ASP A 209 -3.30 -1.13 7.82
C ASP A 209 -3.93 -0.20 8.87
N MET A 210 -4.84 0.69 8.44
CA MET A 210 -5.58 1.58 9.33
C MET A 210 -6.39 0.83 10.38
N VAL A 211 -6.82 -0.40 10.11
CA VAL A 211 -7.58 -1.21 11.07
C VAL A 211 -6.71 -1.69 12.22
N ASN A 212 -5.39 -1.73 12.06
CA ASN A 212 -4.46 -2.18 13.10
C ASN A 212 -4.28 -1.17 14.23
N VAL A 213 -4.70 0.08 14.03
CA VAL A 213 -4.73 1.13 15.06
C VAL A 213 -6.15 1.42 15.56
N ALA A 214 -7.14 0.58 15.22
CA ALA A 214 -8.57 0.81 15.52
C ALA A 214 -8.83 1.12 17.00
N GLU A 215 -8.10 0.47 17.92
CA GLU A 215 -8.26 0.65 19.37
C GLU A 215 -7.78 2.02 19.87
N GLU A 216 -6.91 2.70 19.12
CA GLU A 216 -6.40 4.04 19.43
C GLU A 216 -7.27 5.16 18.83
N VAL A 217 -8.26 4.81 18.01
CA VAL A 217 -9.15 5.75 17.33
C VAL A 217 -10.26 6.22 18.25
N LYS A 218 -10.54 7.52 18.26
CA LYS A 218 -11.74 8.09 18.89
C LYS A 218 -12.97 7.67 18.08
N GLU A 219 -13.99 7.11 18.72
CA GLU A 219 -15.21 6.62 18.06
C GLU A 219 -14.90 5.76 16.81
N PRO A 220 -14.21 4.61 16.96
CA PRO A 220 -13.73 3.82 15.83
C PRO A 220 -14.85 3.40 14.88
N GLN A 221 -16.06 3.13 15.40
CA GLN A 221 -17.23 2.75 14.61
C GLN A 221 -17.66 3.82 13.58
N ARG A 222 -17.30 5.09 13.80
CA ARG A 222 -17.64 6.22 12.92
C ARG A 222 -16.44 6.78 12.19
N ASN A 223 -15.32 6.94 12.89
CA ASN A 223 -14.16 7.62 12.35
C ASN A 223 -13.31 6.71 11.46
N LEU A 224 -13.13 5.44 11.82
CA LEU A 224 -12.32 4.51 11.03
C LEU A 224 -12.90 4.26 9.61
N PRO A 225 -14.22 4.00 9.44
CA PRO A 225 -14.83 3.83 8.12
C PRO A 225 -14.68 5.06 7.23
N ARG A 226 -14.87 6.26 7.83
CA ARG A 226 -14.72 7.53 7.11
C ARG A 226 -13.26 7.75 6.72
N ALA A 227 -12.33 7.44 7.60
CA ALA A 227 -10.92 7.61 7.36
C ALA A 227 -10.42 6.76 6.19
N ILE A 228 -10.82 5.49 6.13
CA ILE A 228 -10.48 4.55 5.04
C ILE A 228 -10.95 5.11 3.69
N LEU A 229 -12.22 5.50 3.60
CA LEU A 229 -12.79 6.02 2.34
C LEU A 229 -12.20 7.37 1.94
N LEU A 230 -11.94 8.26 2.89
CA LEU A 230 -11.30 9.55 2.62
C LEU A 230 -9.85 9.38 2.17
N ALA A 231 -9.07 8.53 2.84
CA ALA A 231 -7.68 8.26 2.48
C ALA A 231 -7.60 7.66 1.06
N LEU A 232 -8.42 6.64 0.76
CA LEU A 232 -8.46 6.04 -0.57
C LEU A 232 -8.92 7.04 -1.63
N GLY A 233 -9.97 7.84 -1.37
CA GLY A 233 -10.46 8.83 -2.32
C GLY A 233 -9.41 9.91 -2.65
N LEU A 234 -8.73 10.42 -1.62
CA LEU A 234 -7.63 11.38 -1.78
C LEU A 234 -6.44 10.79 -2.52
N ALA A 235 -6.03 9.56 -2.17
CA ALA A 235 -4.95 8.86 -2.87
C ALA A 235 -5.29 8.62 -4.34
N THR A 236 -6.50 8.14 -4.63
CA THR A 236 -6.98 7.92 -6.00
C THR A 236 -6.91 9.22 -6.82
N LEU A 237 -7.42 10.33 -6.26
CA LEU A 237 -7.37 11.61 -6.93
C LEU A 237 -5.93 12.05 -7.22
N LEU A 238 -5.04 11.98 -6.23
CA LEU A 238 -3.63 12.32 -6.40
C LEU A 238 -2.95 11.45 -7.45
N TYR A 239 -3.19 10.14 -7.43
CA TYR A 239 -2.60 9.21 -8.39
C TYR A 239 -3.07 9.44 -9.81
N LEU A 240 -4.36 9.74 -10.01
CA LEU A 240 -4.87 10.08 -11.34
C LEU A 240 -4.22 11.35 -11.87
N LEU A 241 -4.10 12.38 -11.03
CA LEU A 241 -3.45 13.64 -11.41
C LEU A 241 -1.96 13.46 -11.71
N VAL A 242 -1.24 12.67 -10.90
CA VAL A 242 0.18 12.39 -11.11
C VAL A 242 0.40 11.51 -12.34
N ALA A 243 -0.41 10.47 -12.55
CA ALA A 243 -0.32 9.62 -13.73
C ALA A 243 -0.61 10.41 -15.01
N LEU A 244 -1.59 11.31 -14.97
CA LEU A 244 -1.92 12.20 -16.07
C LEU A 244 -0.76 13.17 -16.36
N ALA A 245 -0.24 13.81 -15.32
CA ALA A 245 0.93 14.68 -15.43
C ALA A 245 2.15 13.93 -16.00
N ALA A 246 2.34 12.66 -15.63
CA ALA A 246 3.43 11.83 -16.10
C ALA A 246 3.37 11.63 -17.62
N VAL A 247 2.26 11.07 -18.12
CA VAL A 247 2.11 10.75 -19.56
C VAL A 247 2.05 11.98 -20.46
N LEU A 248 1.71 13.15 -19.91
CA LEU A 248 1.74 14.42 -20.63
C LEU A 248 3.13 15.09 -20.64
N THR A 249 3.93 14.86 -19.59
CA THR A 249 5.24 15.52 -19.45
C THR A 249 6.38 14.74 -20.13
N LEU A 250 6.31 13.40 -20.13
CA LEU A 250 7.37 12.54 -20.63
C LEU A 250 6.83 11.50 -21.63
N PRO A 251 7.60 11.18 -22.69
CA PRO A 251 7.29 10.03 -23.54
C PRO A 251 7.24 8.73 -22.73
N VAL A 252 6.32 7.83 -23.10
CA VAL A 252 6.11 6.54 -22.41
C VAL A 252 7.41 5.71 -22.29
N GLY A 253 8.25 5.70 -23.32
CA GLY A 253 9.53 4.98 -23.30
C GLY A 253 10.50 5.49 -22.23
N GLU A 254 10.57 6.82 -22.05
CA GLU A 254 11.40 7.45 -21.02
C GLU A 254 10.82 7.18 -19.61
N LEU A 255 9.50 7.29 -19.44
CA LEU A 255 8.81 6.94 -18.20
C LEU A 255 9.04 5.48 -17.79
N ALA A 256 8.96 4.56 -18.74
CA ALA A 256 9.17 3.13 -18.47
C ALA A 256 10.63 2.80 -18.15
N GLY A 257 11.58 3.55 -18.71
CA GLY A 257 13.02 3.34 -18.53
C GLY A 257 13.58 3.90 -17.22
N THR A 258 13.02 4.99 -16.71
CA THR A 258 13.56 5.67 -15.51
C THR A 258 13.29 4.90 -14.21
N ARG A 259 14.23 5.03 -13.26
CA ARG A 259 14.12 4.48 -11.89
C ARG A 259 13.53 5.48 -10.90
N ALA A 260 13.46 6.76 -11.29
CA ALA A 260 12.99 7.86 -10.45
C ALA A 260 12.03 8.76 -11.26
N PRO A 261 10.83 8.27 -11.62
CA PRO A 261 9.97 8.93 -12.60
C PRO A 261 9.55 10.34 -12.20
N LEU A 262 9.25 10.58 -10.91
CA LEU A 262 8.84 11.93 -10.49
C LEU A 262 10.02 12.92 -10.50
N ALA A 263 11.24 12.45 -10.21
CA ALA A 263 12.43 13.28 -10.33
C ALA A 263 12.69 13.65 -11.80
N GLU A 264 12.49 12.71 -12.72
CA GLU A 264 12.60 12.97 -14.16
C GLU A 264 11.55 13.98 -14.64
N MET A 265 10.30 13.80 -14.20
CA MET A 265 9.22 14.75 -14.51
C MET A 265 9.56 16.16 -14.03
N TYR A 266 10.06 16.29 -12.79
CA TYR A 266 10.47 17.58 -12.25
C TYR A 266 11.58 18.22 -13.08
N ARG A 267 12.61 17.45 -13.43
CA ARG A 267 13.73 17.92 -14.25
C ARG A 267 13.26 18.37 -15.63
N ARG A 268 12.40 17.59 -16.29
CA ARG A 268 11.82 17.94 -17.59
C ARG A 268 10.93 19.18 -17.51
N ALA A 269 10.15 19.30 -16.44
CA ALA A 269 9.21 20.39 -16.24
C ALA A 269 9.86 21.71 -15.80
N THR A 270 11.03 21.69 -15.16
CA THR A 270 11.66 22.91 -14.60
C THR A 270 13.04 23.22 -15.16
N GLY A 271 13.73 22.24 -15.74
CA GLY A 271 15.15 22.34 -16.09
C GLY A 271 16.11 22.32 -14.89
N GLN A 272 15.60 22.11 -13.67
CA GLN A 272 16.37 22.13 -12.43
C GLN A 272 16.67 20.72 -11.91
N GLU A 273 17.71 20.61 -11.08
CA GLU A 273 18.05 19.36 -10.40
C GLU A 273 16.94 18.94 -9.42
N PRO A 274 16.47 17.67 -9.47
CA PRO A 274 15.31 17.21 -8.70
C PRO A 274 15.63 16.87 -7.24
N VAL A 275 16.48 17.66 -6.58
CA VAL A 275 16.96 17.42 -5.21
C VAL A 275 15.80 17.32 -4.20
N LEU A 276 14.85 18.27 -4.26
CA LEU A 276 13.72 18.29 -3.33
C LEU A 276 12.84 17.05 -3.49
N ILE A 277 12.50 16.70 -4.73
CA ILE A 277 11.66 15.53 -5.03
C ILE A 277 12.38 14.24 -4.64
N GLY A 278 13.67 14.13 -4.94
CA GLY A 278 14.48 12.99 -4.52
C GLY A 278 14.47 12.81 -3.00
N LEU A 279 14.68 13.87 -2.23
CA LEU A 279 14.66 13.80 -0.76
C LEU A 279 13.28 13.38 -0.23
N ILE A 280 12.20 13.97 -0.75
CA ILE A 280 10.83 13.59 -0.37
C ILE A 280 10.59 12.11 -0.63
N SER A 281 10.96 11.60 -1.81
CA SER A 281 10.84 10.18 -2.15
C SER A 281 11.65 9.28 -1.21
N LEU A 282 12.90 9.65 -0.88
CA LEU A 282 13.73 8.87 0.03
C LEU A 282 13.10 8.77 1.44
N PHE A 283 12.56 9.88 1.96
CA PHE A 283 11.84 9.87 3.23
C PHE A 283 10.56 9.02 3.18
N ALA A 284 9.77 9.18 2.12
CA ALA A 284 8.52 8.45 1.92
C ALA A 284 8.73 6.93 1.90
N VAL A 285 9.68 6.50 1.07
CA VAL A 285 10.02 5.09 0.89
C VAL A 285 10.60 4.48 2.17
N THR A 286 11.46 5.23 2.89
CA THR A 286 12.04 4.80 4.16
C THR A 286 10.95 4.63 5.22
N ASN A 287 10.01 5.58 5.32
CA ASN A 287 8.90 5.51 6.26
C ASN A 287 7.99 4.30 5.95
N GLY A 288 7.59 4.12 4.69
CA GLY A 288 6.82 2.94 4.27
C GLY A 288 7.54 1.62 4.58
N ALA A 289 8.85 1.53 4.33
CA ALA A 289 9.61 0.31 4.60
C ALA A 289 9.72 0.02 6.10
N LEU A 290 9.87 1.07 6.92
CA LEU A 290 9.88 0.95 8.38
C LEU A 290 8.54 0.42 8.90
N ILE A 291 7.42 0.96 8.40
CA ILE A 291 6.06 0.50 8.73
C ILE A 291 5.93 -1.01 8.48
N GLN A 292 6.34 -1.48 7.30
CA GLN A 292 6.20 -2.89 6.94
C GLN A 292 7.03 -3.83 7.84
N ILE A 293 8.25 -3.42 8.22
CA ILE A 293 9.09 -4.20 9.14
C ILE A 293 8.47 -4.26 10.54
N VAL A 294 7.97 -3.12 11.05
CA VAL A 294 7.32 -3.05 12.36
C VAL A 294 6.01 -3.85 12.38
N MET A 295 5.15 -3.68 11.38
CA MET A 295 3.89 -4.41 11.24
C MET A 295 4.16 -5.92 11.16
N GLY A 296 5.03 -6.36 10.25
CA GLY A 296 5.33 -7.78 10.07
C GLY A 296 5.94 -8.42 11.32
N SER A 297 6.84 -7.71 12.03
CA SER A 297 7.42 -8.20 13.29
C SER A 297 6.38 -8.38 14.41
N ARG A 298 5.38 -7.49 14.50
CA ARG A 298 4.27 -7.60 15.46
C ARG A 298 3.36 -8.78 15.14
N VAL A 299 3.06 -9.03 13.87
CA VAL A 299 2.25 -10.18 13.46
C VAL A 299 3.00 -11.49 13.72
N LEU A 300 4.29 -11.58 13.38
CA LEU A 300 5.14 -12.74 13.71
C LEU A 300 5.19 -13.03 15.21
N TYR A 301 5.36 -11.99 16.03
CA TYR A 301 5.29 -12.10 17.49
C TYR A 301 3.93 -12.63 17.97
N GLY A 302 2.83 -12.08 17.46
CA GLY A 302 1.48 -12.52 17.78
C GLY A 302 1.20 -13.98 17.42
N MET A 303 1.65 -14.40 16.23
CA MET A 303 1.55 -15.80 15.78
C MET A 303 2.41 -16.76 16.64
N SER A 304 3.61 -16.33 17.06
CA SER A 304 4.46 -17.12 17.95
C SER A 304 3.81 -17.30 19.33
N ARG A 305 3.17 -16.26 19.88
CA ARG A 305 2.41 -16.37 21.16
C ARG A 305 1.22 -17.32 21.09
N GLN A 306 0.62 -17.47 19.90
CA GLN A 306 -0.45 -18.43 19.65
C GLN A 306 0.05 -19.85 19.36
N GLY A 307 1.37 -20.07 19.37
CA GLY A 307 2.01 -21.37 19.14
C GLY A 307 2.12 -21.77 17.67
N TRP A 308 1.87 -20.85 16.73
CA TRP A 308 1.91 -21.15 15.29
C TRP A 308 3.32 -21.03 14.69
N LEU A 309 4.23 -20.34 15.37
CA LEU A 309 5.61 -20.12 14.95
C LEU A 309 6.59 -20.47 16.08
N PRO A 310 7.89 -20.69 15.77
CA PRO A 310 8.92 -20.96 16.77
C PRO A 310 8.90 -19.95 17.93
N ARG A 311 9.07 -20.44 19.15
CA ARG A 311 9.06 -19.64 20.40
C ARG A 311 10.03 -18.45 20.41
N PRO A 312 11.22 -18.49 19.78
CA PRO A 312 12.13 -17.34 19.76
C PRO A 312 11.53 -16.07 19.11
N LEU A 313 10.64 -16.22 18.13
CA LEU A 313 9.96 -15.08 17.49
C LEU A 313 8.99 -14.35 18.45
N GLY A 314 8.58 -15.02 19.52
CA GLY A 314 7.74 -14.47 20.58
C GLY A 314 8.52 -13.74 21.68
N TYR A 315 9.85 -13.68 21.61
CA TYR A 315 10.67 -12.99 22.62
C TYR A 315 10.64 -11.48 22.40
N VAL A 316 10.41 -10.72 23.47
CA VAL A 316 10.43 -9.26 23.48
C VAL A 316 11.56 -8.77 24.37
N SER A 317 12.36 -7.83 23.85
CA SER A 317 13.45 -7.21 24.59
C SER A 317 12.94 -6.41 25.79
N PRO A 318 13.44 -6.63 27.02
CA PRO A 318 13.03 -5.88 28.21
C PRO A 318 13.36 -4.38 28.13
N ARG A 319 14.41 -4.00 27.38
CA ARG A 319 14.89 -2.61 27.28
C ARG A 319 14.09 -1.79 26.28
N THR A 320 13.87 -2.32 25.08
CA THR A 320 13.22 -1.61 23.97
C THR A 320 11.74 -1.95 23.84
N ARG A 321 11.26 -2.99 24.53
CA ARG A 321 9.89 -3.53 24.43
C ARG A 321 9.51 -3.92 22.99
N THR A 322 10.50 -4.29 22.18
CA THR A 322 10.34 -4.71 20.77
C THR A 322 10.72 -6.19 20.56
N PRO A 323 10.08 -6.90 19.61
CA PRO A 323 10.38 -8.29 19.30
C PRO A 323 11.62 -8.41 18.38
N LEU A 324 12.82 -8.21 18.94
CA LEU A 324 14.08 -8.08 18.18
C LEU A 324 14.34 -9.22 17.18
N ILE A 325 14.04 -10.47 17.55
CA ILE A 325 14.26 -11.63 16.68
C ILE A 325 13.29 -11.62 15.49
N ALA A 326 12.02 -11.23 15.72
CA ALA A 326 11.06 -11.09 14.64
C ALA A 326 11.42 -9.93 13.70
N THR A 327 11.90 -8.81 14.25
CA THR A 327 12.40 -7.67 13.46
C THR A 327 13.62 -8.06 12.62
N ALA A 328 14.56 -8.82 13.18
CA ALA A 328 15.71 -9.34 12.45
C ALA A 328 15.28 -10.33 11.34
N ALA A 329 14.33 -11.23 11.63
CA ALA A 329 13.80 -12.16 10.64
C ALA A 329 13.13 -11.44 9.46
N MET A 330 12.33 -10.40 9.74
CA MET A 330 11.76 -9.53 8.71
C MET A 330 12.86 -8.87 7.88
N ALA A 331 13.82 -8.21 8.52
CA ALA A 331 14.91 -7.51 7.82
C ALA A 331 15.74 -8.45 6.93
N LEU A 332 16.06 -9.66 7.41
CA LEU A 332 16.79 -10.66 6.64
C LEU A 332 15.97 -11.18 5.44
N ALA A 333 14.67 -11.42 5.62
CA ALA A 333 13.80 -11.84 4.53
C ALA A 333 13.67 -10.74 3.47
N VAL A 334 13.49 -9.48 3.90
CA VAL A 334 13.46 -8.31 3.01
C VAL A 334 14.78 -8.15 2.26
N GLN A 335 15.92 -8.32 2.94
CA GLN A 335 17.24 -8.26 2.32
C GLN A 335 17.40 -9.29 1.20
N GLY A 336 17.02 -10.54 1.47
CA GLY A 336 17.10 -11.63 0.48
C GLY A 336 16.27 -11.32 -0.77
N LEU A 337 15.03 -10.85 -0.58
CA LEU A 337 14.14 -10.50 -1.70
C LEU A 337 14.59 -9.24 -2.44
N ALA A 338 14.99 -8.18 -1.74
CA ALA A 338 15.41 -6.92 -2.34
C ALA A 338 16.68 -7.06 -3.18
N LEU A 339 17.58 -7.99 -2.83
CA LEU A 339 18.78 -8.30 -3.61
C LEU A 339 18.53 -9.32 -4.74
N GLY A 340 17.59 -10.25 -4.55
CA GLY A 340 17.40 -11.40 -5.44
C GLY A 340 16.28 -11.25 -6.46
N VAL A 341 15.35 -10.31 -6.27
CA VAL A 341 14.12 -10.20 -7.06
C VAL A 341 13.96 -8.78 -7.61
N GLU A 342 13.55 -8.66 -8.87
CA GLU A 342 13.31 -7.38 -9.50
C GLU A 342 12.10 -6.65 -8.93
N LEU A 343 12.17 -5.32 -8.94
CA LEU A 343 11.14 -4.42 -8.38
C LEU A 343 9.73 -4.70 -8.91
N VAL A 344 9.59 -4.91 -10.23
CA VAL A 344 8.28 -5.14 -10.86
C VAL A 344 7.71 -6.49 -10.45
N ALA A 345 8.52 -7.53 -10.34
CA ALA A 345 8.09 -8.85 -9.86
C ALA A 345 7.65 -8.79 -8.39
N LEU A 346 8.38 -8.06 -7.55
CA LEU A 346 7.98 -7.83 -6.16
C LEU A 346 6.62 -7.12 -6.07
N ALA A 347 6.44 -6.01 -6.80
CA ALA A 347 5.17 -5.28 -6.82
C ALA A 347 3.99 -6.13 -7.34
N LYS A 348 4.23 -6.94 -8.38
CA LYS A 348 3.26 -7.92 -8.90
C LYS A 348 2.90 -8.98 -7.86
N ALA A 349 3.89 -9.53 -7.17
CA ALA A 349 3.67 -10.53 -6.12
C ALA A 349 2.89 -9.96 -4.92
N THR A 350 3.21 -8.74 -4.47
CA THR A 350 2.43 -8.06 -3.43
C THR A 350 0.98 -7.85 -3.85
N SER A 351 0.75 -7.34 -5.07
CA SER A 351 -0.60 -7.12 -5.60
C SER A 351 -1.38 -8.44 -5.69
N PHE A 352 -0.73 -9.51 -6.15
CA PHE A 352 -1.31 -10.85 -6.23
C PHE A 352 -1.82 -11.34 -4.88
N ILE A 353 -0.97 -11.26 -3.85
CA ILE A 353 -1.28 -11.75 -2.51
C ILE A 353 -2.42 -10.92 -1.90
N ILE A 354 -2.35 -9.59 -1.98
CA ILE A 354 -3.38 -8.73 -1.40
C ILE A 354 -4.71 -8.86 -2.12
N LEU A 355 -4.74 -9.04 -3.44
CA LEU A 355 -6.00 -9.28 -4.14
C LEU A 355 -6.69 -10.57 -3.66
N ILE A 356 -5.92 -11.62 -3.35
CA ILE A 356 -6.47 -12.85 -2.72
C ILE A 356 -7.02 -12.54 -1.33
N VAL A 357 -6.28 -11.82 -0.49
CA VAL A 357 -6.75 -11.41 0.84
C VAL A 357 -8.03 -10.59 0.72
N PHE A 358 -8.06 -9.61 -0.17
CA PHE A 358 -9.21 -8.74 -0.41
C PHE A 358 -10.42 -9.50 -0.94
N ALA A 359 -10.23 -10.50 -1.80
CA ALA A 359 -11.31 -11.41 -2.18
C ALA A 359 -11.90 -12.11 -0.94
N LEU A 360 -11.06 -12.64 -0.05
CA LEU A 360 -11.50 -13.28 1.19
C LEU A 360 -12.23 -12.30 2.14
N ILE A 361 -11.77 -11.06 2.25
CA ILE A 361 -12.42 -10.02 3.07
C ILE A 361 -13.79 -9.66 2.52
N ASN A 362 -13.89 -9.44 1.21
CA ASN A 362 -15.17 -9.16 0.54
C ASN A 362 -16.16 -10.32 0.73
N LEU A 363 -15.70 -11.57 0.54
CA LEU A 363 -16.51 -12.76 0.78
C LEU A 363 -16.93 -12.89 2.25
N SER A 364 -16.05 -12.53 3.17
CA SER A 364 -16.33 -12.52 4.61
C SER A 364 -17.45 -11.55 4.93
N LEU A 365 -17.44 -10.32 4.38
CA LEU A 365 -18.54 -9.37 4.59
C LEU A 365 -19.86 -9.88 3.99
N VAL A 366 -19.85 -10.47 2.78
CA VAL A 366 -21.06 -11.09 2.20
C VAL A 366 -21.66 -12.10 3.17
N ARG A 367 -20.83 -12.94 3.79
CA ARG A 367 -21.27 -13.97 4.73
C ARG A 367 -21.73 -13.42 6.08
N VAL A 368 -21.05 -12.40 6.61
CA VAL A 368 -21.48 -11.68 7.83
C VAL A 368 -22.87 -11.09 7.62
N LYS A 369 -23.10 -10.38 6.51
CA LYS A 369 -24.39 -9.73 6.21
C LYS A 369 -25.54 -10.72 6.04
N ARG A 370 -25.28 -11.95 5.58
CA ARG A 370 -26.29 -13.00 5.46
C ARG A 370 -26.66 -13.67 6.79
N ARG A 371 -25.78 -13.59 7.80
CA ARG A 371 -25.94 -14.29 9.09
C ARG A 371 -26.36 -13.37 10.22
N GLN A 372 -25.89 -12.13 10.20
CA GLN A 372 -26.07 -11.19 11.29
C GLN A 372 -26.93 -10.01 10.84
N PRO A 373 -27.89 -9.55 11.67
CA PRO A 373 -28.65 -8.35 11.37
C PRO A 373 -27.74 -7.10 11.29
N VAL A 374 -28.29 -6.02 10.74
CA VAL A 374 -27.60 -4.72 10.75
C VAL A 374 -27.45 -4.27 12.19
N VAL A 375 -26.22 -3.93 12.59
CA VAL A 375 -25.93 -3.44 13.94
C VAL A 375 -26.29 -1.95 14.02
N GLU A 376 -26.99 -1.53 15.06
CA GLU A 376 -27.33 -0.12 15.28
C GLU A 376 -26.08 0.76 15.34
N GLY A 377 -26.12 1.92 14.67
CA GLY A 377 -25.00 2.86 14.63
C GLY A 377 -23.88 2.52 13.63
N VAL A 378 -23.92 1.36 12.97
CA VAL A 378 -22.96 0.96 11.92
C VAL A 378 -23.54 1.19 10.53
N ARG A 379 -22.79 1.87 9.66
CA ARG A 379 -23.20 2.06 8.26
C ARG A 379 -23.07 0.75 7.50
N SER A 380 -24.18 0.27 6.95
CA SER A 380 -24.26 -0.93 6.12
C SER A 380 -24.31 -0.55 4.64
N TYR A 381 -23.40 -1.09 3.81
CA TYR A 381 -23.39 -0.87 2.37
C TYR A 381 -24.20 -1.97 1.63
N PRO A 382 -24.75 -1.71 0.44
CA PRO A 382 -25.50 -2.73 -0.30
C PRO A 382 -24.69 -4.00 -0.57
N LEU A 383 -25.33 -5.18 -0.56
CA LEU A 383 -24.66 -6.48 -0.73
C LEU A 383 -23.91 -6.62 -2.07
N TRP A 384 -24.32 -5.88 -3.10
CA TRP A 384 -23.65 -5.90 -4.40
C TRP A 384 -22.24 -5.30 -4.33
N VAL A 385 -21.94 -4.43 -3.36
CA VAL A 385 -20.62 -3.79 -3.20
C VAL A 385 -19.54 -4.83 -2.84
N PRO A 386 -19.65 -5.61 -1.74
CA PRO A 386 -18.67 -6.66 -1.45
C PRO A 386 -18.72 -7.80 -2.49
N ALA A 387 -19.87 -8.06 -3.14
CA ALA A 387 -19.93 -9.04 -4.21
C ALA A 387 -19.12 -8.61 -5.44
N ALA A 388 -19.24 -7.33 -5.85
CA ALA A 388 -18.44 -6.74 -6.91
C ALA A 388 -16.96 -6.77 -6.56
N GLY A 389 -16.59 -6.41 -5.31
CA GLY A 389 -15.21 -6.50 -4.83
C GLY A 389 -14.62 -7.92 -4.90
N PHE A 390 -15.37 -8.93 -4.47
CA PHE A 390 -14.96 -10.32 -4.59
C PHE A 390 -14.73 -10.73 -6.05
N LEU A 391 -15.69 -10.43 -6.94
CA LEU A 391 -15.61 -10.75 -8.36
C LEU A 391 -14.45 -10.02 -9.04
N SER A 392 -14.27 -8.72 -8.79
CA SER A 392 -13.21 -7.93 -9.42
C SER A 392 -11.82 -8.35 -8.97
N CYS A 393 -11.61 -8.61 -7.67
CA CYS A 393 -10.34 -9.11 -7.17
C CYS A 393 -10.01 -10.50 -7.76
N THR A 394 -11.00 -11.40 -7.78
CA THR A 394 -10.82 -12.76 -8.32
C THR A 394 -10.56 -12.74 -9.83
N ALA A 395 -11.29 -11.91 -10.58
CA ALA A 395 -11.11 -11.75 -12.02
C ALA A 395 -9.71 -11.22 -12.36
N LEU A 396 -9.22 -10.22 -11.61
CA LEU A 396 -7.89 -9.66 -11.84
C LEU A 396 -6.77 -10.65 -11.48
N VAL A 397 -6.94 -11.44 -10.41
CA VAL A 397 -6.04 -12.55 -10.07
C VAL A 397 -6.03 -13.62 -11.18
N ALA A 398 -7.20 -14.03 -11.66
CA ALA A 398 -7.33 -15.01 -12.73
C ALA A 398 -6.71 -14.52 -14.04
N PHE A 399 -6.92 -13.24 -14.37
CA PHE A 399 -6.28 -12.60 -15.51
C PHE A 399 -4.76 -12.67 -15.40
N GLN A 400 -4.18 -12.29 -14.26
CA GLN A 400 -2.74 -12.32 -14.06
C GLN A 400 -2.17 -13.74 -14.10
N LEU A 401 -2.88 -14.73 -13.53
CA LEU A 401 -2.48 -16.14 -13.61
C LEU A 401 -2.43 -16.61 -15.06
N ASN A 402 -3.44 -16.27 -15.85
CA ASN A 402 -3.47 -16.62 -17.26
C ASN A 402 -2.29 -16.00 -18.03
N THR A 403 -1.90 -14.77 -17.70
CA THR A 403 -0.74 -14.11 -18.32
C THR A 403 0.61 -14.69 -17.86
N TRP A 404 0.68 -15.42 -16.75
CA TRP A 404 1.90 -16.12 -16.35
C TRP A 404 2.00 -17.53 -16.94
N LEU A 405 0.87 -18.14 -17.30
CA LEU A 405 0.81 -19.50 -17.83
C LEU A 405 0.94 -19.58 -19.36
N ASN A 406 0.56 -18.51 -20.06
CA ASN A 406 0.77 -18.35 -21.51
C ASN A 406 1.93 -17.39 -21.75
#